data_AF-K1RMR7-F1
#
_entry.id   AF-K1RMR7-F1
#
_cell.length_a   1.000
_cell.length_b   1.000
_cell.length_c   1.000
_cell.angle_alpha   90.00
_cell.angle_beta   90.00
_cell.angle_gamma   90.00
#
_symmetry.space_group_name_H-M   'P 1'
#
loop_
_entity.id
_entity.type
_entity.pdbx_description
1 polymer ?
#
loop_
_entity_poly.entity_id
_entity_poly.type
_entity_poly.pdbx_seq_one_letter_code
_entity_poly.pdbx_strand_id
1 'polypeptide(L)'
;MAGQPAGPIFAPIMSSPYIFVPCLCIITFALRYVIVSQTCMLTMMIAIFGPLMEAHGMSMFILVFVEWLCGTYWNTAYGNPSVVGFIKMTGDKCVDYPCAQKASYAYMVITIIAMLASVPLWQAIGLC
;
A
#
# COMPACT_ATOMS: atom_id res chain seq x y z
N MET A 1 -3.97 -14.03 26.36
CA MET A 1 -5.35 -14.49 26.10
C MET A 1 -6.28 -13.27 26.08
N ALA A 2 -6.58 -12.73 24.89
CA ALA A 2 -7.79 -11.95 24.58
C ALA A 2 -7.69 -11.40 23.14
N GLY A 3 -8.50 -11.96 22.23
CA GLY A 3 -8.97 -11.27 21.02
C GLY A 3 -8.04 -11.19 19.80
N GLN A 4 -7.97 -12.26 18.99
CA GLN A 4 -7.78 -12.09 17.54
C GLN A 4 -8.86 -12.88 16.78
N PRO A 5 -10.10 -12.36 16.70
CA PRO A 5 -11.16 -12.96 15.88
C PRO A 5 -10.82 -12.96 14.37
N ALA A 6 -9.74 -12.28 13.95
CA ALA A 6 -9.34 -12.17 12.56
C ALA A 6 -8.27 -13.18 12.10
N GLY A 7 -7.70 -13.98 13.03
CA GLY A 7 -6.71 -15.01 12.70
C GLY A 7 -7.18 -15.98 11.59
N PRO A 8 -8.43 -16.49 11.62
CA PRO A 8 -8.96 -17.34 10.54
C PRO A 8 -9.21 -16.62 9.22
N ILE A 9 -9.50 -15.31 9.24
CA ILE A 9 -9.81 -14.51 8.04
C ILE A 9 -8.52 -14.15 7.29
N PHE A 10 -7.45 -13.84 8.03
CA PHE A 10 -6.15 -13.50 7.46
C PHE A 10 -5.22 -14.70 7.25
N ALA A 11 -5.53 -15.87 7.82
CA ALA A 11 -4.78 -17.11 7.61
C ALA A 11 -4.45 -17.43 6.13
N PRO A 12 -5.38 -17.34 5.16
CA PRO A 12 -5.03 -17.57 3.76
C PRO A 12 -4.16 -16.47 3.16
N ILE A 13 -4.29 -15.22 3.63
CA ILE A 13 -3.51 -14.09 3.12
C ILE A 13 -2.05 -14.18 3.59
N MET A 14 -1.82 -14.69 4.79
CA MET A 14 -0.48 -14.89 5.35
C MET A 14 0.18 -16.21 4.94
N SER A 15 -0.49 -17.03 4.12
CA SER A 15 0.03 -18.35 3.71
C SER A 15 1.32 -18.29 2.90
N SER A 16 1.56 -17.16 2.22
CA SER A 16 2.76 -16.94 1.41
C SER A 16 3.02 -15.44 1.25
N PRO A 17 4.28 -14.99 1.26
CA PRO A 17 4.64 -13.61 0.95
C PRO A 17 4.13 -13.15 -0.43
N TYR A 18 4.04 -14.07 -1.40
CA TYR A 18 3.51 -13.80 -2.75
C TYR A 18 1.99 -13.51 -2.75
N ILE A 19 1.27 -13.91 -1.72
CA ILE A 19 -0.17 -13.63 -1.56
C ILE A 19 -0.34 -12.42 -0.63
N PHE A 20 0.41 -12.38 0.47
CA PHE A 20 0.35 -11.30 1.45
C PHE A 20 0.60 -9.93 0.83
N VAL A 21 1.70 -9.80 0.08
CA VAL A 21 2.15 -8.52 -0.49
C VAL A 21 1.13 -7.90 -1.46
N PRO A 22 0.64 -8.59 -2.51
CA PRO A 22 -0.37 -8.00 -3.39
C PRO A 22 -1.71 -7.76 -2.67
N CYS A 23 -2.10 -8.60 -1.72
CA CYS A 23 -3.29 -8.35 -0.89
C CYS A 23 -3.14 -7.05 -0.08
N LEU A 24 -1.97 -6.82 0.52
CA LEU A 24 -1.69 -5.60 1.27
C LEU A 24 -1.73 -4.36 0.36
N CYS A 25 -1.20 -4.44 -0.86
CA CYS A 25 -1.33 -3.38 -1.87
C CYS A 25 -2.80 -3.06 -2.17
N ILE A 26 -3.63 -4.08 -2.42
CA ILE A 26 -5.05 -3.90 -2.78
C ILE A 26 -5.85 -3.31 -1.60
N ILE A 27 -5.66 -3.84 -0.40
CA ILE A 27 -6.29 -3.33 0.82
C ILE A 27 -5.91 -1.87 1.03
N THR A 28 -4.62 -1.55 0.83
CA THR A 28 -4.10 -0.19 0.92
C THR A 28 -4.84 0.72 -0.05
N PHE A 29 -4.91 0.37 -1.33
CA PHE A 29 -5.61 1.18 -2.33
C PHE A 29 -7.09 1.38 -2.03
N ALA A 30 -7.77 0.35 -1.48
CA ALA A 30 -9.19 0.44 -1.14
C ALA A 30 -9.42 1.37 0.07
N LEU A 31 -8.66 1.21 1.15
CA LEU A 31 -8.83 2.00 2.38
C LEU A 31 -8.56 3.48 2.18
N ARG A 32 -7.71 3.79 1.22
CA ARG A 32 -7.15 5.11 1.03
C ARG A 32 -8.07 6.03 0.21
N TYR A 33 -9.18 5.46 -0.29
CA TYR A 33 -10.38 6.24 -0.66
C TYR A 33 -11.11 6.84 0.55
N VAL A 34 -10.96 6.24 1.73
CA VAL A 34 -11.56 6.72 2.99
C VAL A 34 -10.53 7.46 3.84
N ILE A 35 -9.29 6.96 3.89
CA ILE A 35 -8.20 7.50 4.69
C ILE A 35 -7.25 8.30 3.82
N VAL A 36 -7.30 9.62 3.95
CA VAL A 36 -6.45 10.55 3.18
C VAL A 36 -5.03 10.62 3.73
N SER A 37 -4.91 10.56 5.05
CA SER A 37 -3.62 10.75 5.73
C SER A 37 -2.78 9.49 5.61
N GLN A 38 -1.66 9.61 4.89
CA GLN A 38 -0.66 8.54 4.74
C GLN A 38 -0.19 8.01 6.09
N THR A 39 0.17 8.90 7.01
CA THR A 39 0.67 8.52 8.33
C THR A 39 -0.40 7.84 9.18
N CYS A 40 -1.66 8.26 9.06
CA CYS A 40 -2.79 7.62 9.75
C CYS A 40 -2.96 6.19 9.26
N MET A 41 -2.90 6.00 7.94
CA MET A 41 -3.05 4.70 7.32
C MET A 41 -1.92 3.75 7.69
N LEU A 42 -0.66 4.20 7.63
CA LEU A 42 0.49 3.43 8.08
C LEU A 42 0.33 2.96 9.54
N THR A 43 -0.11 3.87 10.42
CA THR A 43 -0.33 3.54 11.85
C THR A 43 -1.41 2.47 12.01
N MET A 44 -2.51 2.55 11.25
CA MET A 44 -3.56 1.52 11.28
C MET A 44 -3.07 0.18 10.73
N MET A 45 -2.34 0.17 9.60
CA MET A 45 -1.79 -1.05 9.02
C MET A 45 -0.81 -1.74 9.98
N ILE A 46 0.05 -0.97 10.64
CA ILE A 46 0.95 -1.47 11.68
C ILE A 46 0.17 -2.06 12.86
N ALA A 47 -0.88 -1.38 13.34
CA ALA A 47 -1.67 -1.87 14.47
C ALA A 47 -2.41 -3.18 14.15
N ILE A 48 -2.87 -3.35 12.91
CA ILE A 48 -3.64 -4.53 12.47
C ILE A 48 -2.70 -5.69 12.13
N PHE A 49 -1.72 -5.45 11.26
CA PHE A 49 -0.86 -6.50 10.69
C PHE A 49 0.45 -6.70 11.46
N GLY A 50 0.91 -5.74 12.26
CA GLY A 50 2.16 -5.85 13.02
C GLY A 50 2.28 -7.13 13.84
N PRO A 51 1.30 -7.45 14.72
CA PRO A 51 1.32 -8.71 15.48
C PRO A 51 1.27 -9.97 14.60
N LEU A 52 0.65 -9.87 13.42
CA LEU A 52 0.50 -10.98 12.47
C LEU A 52 1.81 -11.24 11.69
N MET A 53 2.60 -10.20 11.45
CA MET A 53 3.94 -10.30 10.84
C MET A 53 4.90 -11.07 11.77
N GLU A 54 4.91 -10.74 13.06
CA GLU A 54 5.72 -11.44 14.07
C GLU A 54 5.36 -12.92 14.19
N ALA A 55 4.07 -13.25 14.16
CA ALA A 55 3.58 -14.63 14.24
C ALA A 55 3.98 -15.50 13.04
N HIS A 56 4.33 -14.89 11.90
CA HIS A 56 4.70 -15.58 10.66
C HIS A 56 6.15 -15.34 10.25
N GLY A 57 6.98 -14.77 11.14
CA GLY A 57 8.40 -14.60 10.91
C GLY A 57 8.77 -13.61 9.80
N MET A 58 7.82 -12.76 9.37
CA MET A 58 8.07 -11.75 8.35
C MET A 58 8.49 -10.43 8.97
N SER A 59 9.45 -9.75 8.34
CA SER A 59 9.95 -8.47 8.81
C SER A 59 8.91 -7.36 8.64
N MET A 60 8.75 -6.55 9.70
CA MET A 60 7.90 -5.36 9.69
C MET A 60 8.32 -4.34 8.62
N PHE A 61 9.57 -4.41 8.15
CA PHE A 61 10.05 -3.63 7.01
C PHE A 61 9.16 -3.79 5.77
N ILE A 62 8.74 -5.02 5.46
CA ILE A 62 7.92 -5.30 4.26
C ILE A 62 6.59 -4.54 4.34
N LEU A 63 5.93 -4.58 5.51
CA LEU A 63 4.68 -3.88 5.74
C LEU A 63 4.85 -2.37 5.53
N VAL A 64 5.84 -1.77 6.19
CA VAL A 64 6.07 -0.33 6.12
C VAL A 64 6.47 0.11 4.72
N PHE A 65 7.34 -0.65 4.04
CA PHE A 65 7.82 -0.32 2.71
C PHE A 65 6.71 -0.41 1.65
N VAL A 66 5.92 -1.48 1.68
CA VAL A 66 4.79 -1.66 0.75
C VAL A 66 3.72 -0.60 1.01
N GLU A 67 3.35 -0.36 2.27
CA GLU A 67 2.36 0.68 2.63
C GLU A 67 2.82 2.06 2.16
N TRP A 68 4.11 2.38 2.32
CA TRP A 68 4.63 3.68 1.91
C TRP A 68 4.52 3.91 0.39
N LEU A 69 4.92 2.91 -0.40
CA LEU A 69 4.90 3.00 -1.86
C LEU A 69 3.48 2.97 -2.42
N CYS A 70 2.65 2.06 -1.92
CA CYS A 70 1.25 1.95 -2.33
C CYS A 70 0.40 3.10 -1.77
N GLY A 71 0.79 3.69 -0.65
CA GLY A 71 0.19 4.91 -0.14
C GLY A 71 0.33 6.04 -1.14
N THR A 72 1.46 6.17 -1.83
CA THR A 72 1.74 7.36 -2.66
C THR A 72 1.00 7.34 -4.02
N TYR A 73 -0.33 7.42 -4.02
CA TYR A 73 -1.17 7.51 -5.24
C TYR A 73 -2.08 8.75 -5.23
N TRP A 74 -2.64 9.09 -6.39
CA TRP A 74 -3.39 10.34 -6.62
C TRP A 74 -4.63 10.12 -7.49
N ASN A 75 -5.45 9.11 -7.15
CA ASN A 75 -6.66 8.77 -7.91
C ASN A 75 -7.76 9.82 -7.78
N THR A 76 -7.77 10.61 -6.70
CA THR A 76 -8.77 11.65 -6.45
C THR A 76 -8.08 12.92 -5.99
N ALA A 77 -8.64 14.09 -6.35
CA ALA A 77 -8.03 15.39 -6.04
C ALA A 77 -7.89 15.62 -4.52
N TYR A 78 -8.65 14.84 -3.75
CA TYR A 78 -8.63 14.80 -2.31
C TYR A 78 -7.51 13.93 -1.72
N GLY A 79 -7.08 12.89 -2.43
CA GLY A 79 -6.12 11.89 -1.93
C GLY A 79 -4.66 12.35 -1.93
N ASN A 80 -4.31 13.36 -2.74
CA ASN A 80 -2.96 13.92 -2.76
C ASN A 80 -2.96 15.42 -3.11
N PRO A 81 -2.88 16.32 -2.11
CA PRO A 81 -2.94 17.75 -2.33
C PRO A 81 -1.73 18.29 -3.11
N SER A 82 -0.57 17.60 -3.04
CA SER A 82 0.63 18.00 -3.77
C SER A 82 0.40 17.94 -5.28
N VAL A 83 -0.23 16.87 -5.78
CA VAL A 83 -0.54 16.71 -7.21
C VAL A 83 -1.49 17.80 -7.71
N VAL A 84 -2.51 18.15 -6.92
CA VAL A 84 -3.42 19.26 -7.24
C VAL A 84 -2.68 20.60 -7.27
N GLY A 85 -1.77 20.82 -6.32
CA GLY A 85 -0.92 22.01 -6.29
C GLY A 85 -0.07 22.16 -7.55
N PHE A 86 0.61 21.09 -7.97
CA PHE A 86 1.45 21.09 -9.17
C PHE A 86 0.67 21.34 -10.45
N ILE A 87 -0.51 20.73 -10.60
CA ILE A 87 -1.37 20.95 -11.77
C ILE A 87 -1.81 22.42 -11.85
N LYS A 88 -2.28 22.98 -10.72
CA LYS A 88 -2.69 24.39 -10.65
C LYS A 88 -1.54 25.38 -10.90
N MET A 89 -0.31 25.04 -10.50
CA MET A 89 0.88 25.86 -10.78
C MET A 89 1.18 25.98 -12.28
N THR A 90 0.80 24.99 -13.09
CA THR A 90 0.93 25.06 -14.55
C THR A 90 -0.23 25.80 -15.25
N GLY A 91 -1.20 26.31 -14.47
CA GLY A 91 -2.41 26.96 -14.97
C GLY A 91 -3.30 26.03 -15.78
N ASP A 92 -3.27 24.73 -15.48
CA ASP A 92 -3.96 23.66 -16.22
C ASP A 92 -3.56 23.55 -17.70
N LYS A 93 -2.46 24.20 -18.12
CA LYS A 93 -2.04 24.24 -19.54
C LYS A 93 -1.20 23.03 -19.98
N CYS A 94 -0.60 22.32 -19.03
CA CYS A 94 0.35 21.24 -19.32
C CYS A 94 -0.23 19.84 -19.03
N VAL A 95 -0.98 19.69 -17.92
CA VAL A 95 -1.56 18.41 -17.49
C VAL A 95 -2.87 18.67 -16.74
N ASP A 96 -3.99 18.17 -17.26
CA ASP A 96 -5.26 18.17 -16.53
C ASP A 96 -5.31 17.06 -15.49
N TYR A 97 -6.13 17.26 -14.45
CA TYR A 97 -6.34 16.27 -13.39
C TYR A 97 -6.78 14.88 -13.89
N PRO A 98 -7.70 14.74 -14.87
CA PRO A 98 -8.08 13.44 -15.42
C PRO A 98 -6.93 12.73 -16.15
N CYS A 99 -5.97 13.48 -16.71
CA CYS A 99 -4.76 12.89 -17.29
C CYS A 99 -3.84 12.35 -16.19
N ALA A 100 -3.62 13.12 -15.12
CA ALA A 100 -2.87 12.68 -13.95
C ALA A 100 -3.50 11.47 -13.25
N GLN A 101 -4.84 11.39 -13.18
CA GLN A 101 -5.56 10.23 -12.63
C GLN A 101 -5.27 8.94 -13.41
N LYS A 102 -5.23 8.99 -14.74
CA LYS A 102 -4.88 7.80 -15.56
C LYS A 102 -3.46 7.33 -15.28
N ALA A 103 -2.52 8.26 -15.10
CA ALA A 103 -1.16 7.94 -14.70
C ALA A 103 -1.09 7.31 -13.29
N SER A 104 -1.97 7.73 -12.37
CA SER A 104 -2.09 7.12 -11.03
C SER A 104 -2.51 5.65 -11.11
N TYR A 105 -3.51 5.33 -11.94
CA TYR A 105 -3.92 3.92 -12.12
C TYR A 105 -2.81 3.07 -12.74
N ALA A 106 -2.05 3.61 -13.70
CA ALA A 106 -0.87 2.93 -14.23
C ALA A 106 0.19 2.71 -13.14
N TYR A 107 0.44 3.71 -12.28
CA TYR A 107 1.35 3.60 -11.14
C TYR A 107 0.92 2.50 -10.17
N MET A 108 -0.38 2.39 -9.84
CA MET A 108 -0.90 1.33 -8.95
C MET A 108 -0.60 -0.06 -9.49
N VAL A 109 -0.82 -0.31 -10.79
CA VAL A 109 -0.55 -1.60 -11.43
C VAL A 109 0.95 -1.91 -11.42
N ILE A 110 1.78 -0.93 -11.81
CA ILE A 110 3.24 -1.08 -11.80
C ILE A 110 3.74 -1.37 -10.39
N THR A 111 3.16 -0.73 -9.37
CA THR A 111 3.55 -0.92 -7.97
C THR A 111 3.27 -2.33 -7.50
N ILE A 112 2.09 -2.91 -7.83
CA ILE A 112 1.79 -4.32 -7.50
C ILE A 112 2.83 -5.25 -8.13
N ILE A 113 3.17 -5.05 -9.40
CA ILE A 113 4.16 -5.87 -10.11
C ILE A 113 5.55 -5.71 -9.47
N ALA A 114 5.96 -4.49 -9.15
CA ALA A 114 7.24 -4.20 -8.52
C ALA A 114 7.34 -4.84 -7.12
N MET A 115 6.27 -4.79 -6.33
CA MET A 115 6.24 -5.40 -5.00
C MET A 115 6.31 -6.93 -5.10
N LEU A 116 5.61 -7.54 -6.06
CA LEU A 116 5.72 -8.98 -6.34
C LEU A 116 7.12 -9.38 -6.79
N ALA A 117 7.75 -8.59 -7.67
CA ALA A 117 9.12 -8.81 -8.11
C ALA A 117 10.16 -8.63 -6.99
N SER A 118 9.80 -7.93 -5.91
CA SER A 118 10.65 -7.74 -4.73
C SER A 118 10.60 -8.91 -3.75
N VAL A 119 9.57 -9.77 -3.82
CA VAL A 119 9.42 -10.93 -2.93
C VAL A 119 10.61 -11.91 -3.00
N PRO A 120 11.11 -12.34 -4.17
CA PRO A 120 12.26 -13.24 -4.25
C PRO A 120 13.51 -12.65 -3.59
N LEU A 121 13.72 -11.33 -3.74
CA LEU A 121 14.83 -10.64 -3.10
C LEU A 121 14.68 -10.68 -1.58
N TRP A 122 13.49 -10.39 -1.05
CA TRP A 122 13.21 -10.42 0.39
C TRP A 122 13.39 -11.81 0.99
N GLN A 123 13.03 -12.85 0.27
CA GLN A 123 13.30 -14.23 0.68
C GLN A 123 14.80 -14.54 0.70
N ALA A 124 15.55 -14.09 -0.33
CA ALA A 124 17.00 -14.32 -0.41
C ALA A 124 17.78 -13.65 0.73
N ILE A 125 17.29 -12.53 1.26
CA ILE A 125 17.90 -11.80 2.39
C ILE A 125 17.27 -12.11 3.75
N GLY A 126 16.30 -13.04 3.80
CA GLY A 126 15.68 -13.52 5.03
C GLY A 126 14.69 -12.54 5.68
N LEU A 127 14.06 -11.66 4.90
CA LEU A 127 12.99 -10.76 5.38
C LEU A 127 11.60 -11.41 5.34
N CYS A 128 11.41 -12.47 4.56
CA CYS A 128 10.18 -13.29 4.49
C CYS A 128 10.45 -14.72 4.02
#